data_AF-A0A1B8GGX0-F1
#
_entry.id   AF-A0A1B8GGX0-F1
#
_cell.length_a   1.000
_cell.length_b   1.000
_cell.length_c   1.000
_cell.angle_alpha   90.00
_cell.angle_beta   90.00
_cell.angle_gamma   90.00
#
_symmetry.space_group_name_H-M   'P 1'
#
loop_
_entity.id
_entity.type
_entity.pdbx_description
1 polymer ?
#
loop_
_entity_poly.entity_id
_entity_poly.type
_entity_poly.pdbx_seq_one_letter_code
_entity_poly.pdbx_strand_id
1 'polypeptide(L)'
;MSIKETFPKPSRELSAHTLPMFNRDKDTQAMWWFSMMNDSMCRYKNSGRYAEGSWGYTVLRTTYSDESNTLWPIALENLRRWVTQYFVHLNRLATNKSDSSVNEELGRRFILEEVDVDLEKINVPDLDNASQDDIKALTNAFDSWLCNAVGDVDSNAEFNIQDSARFCDFLVIDEGSLRSLATLPKETPSLELVSREERRARDVLYCHSYVWLVDSQAVKRFQGGGDGDNYDGWMKLCTKDIPDAWFERTRASGKWLYTFERTEIPHGSGKLWYSPS
;
A
#
# COMPACT_ATOMS: atom_id res chain seq x y z
N MET A 1 15.19 15.71 3.26
CA MET A 1 14.45 14.66 3.99
C MET A 1 14.94 13.33 3.47
N SER A 2 15.23 12.37 4.35
CA SER A 2 15.73 11.04 3.95
C SER A 2 14.60 10.04 4.04
N ILE A 3 14.54 9.14 3.06
CA ILE A 3 13.77 7.91 3.14
C ILE A 3 14.25 7.16 4.40
N LYS A 4 13.33 6.55 5.18
CA LYS A 4 13.55 6.31 6.62
C LYS A 4 14.15 4.96 7.01
N GLU A 5 13.79 3.85 6.37
CA GLU A 5 14.20 2.51 6.84
C GLU A 5 14.54 1.51 5.71
N THR A 6 15.71 0.88 5.83
CA THR A 6 16.18 -0.25 5.01
C THR A 6 16.35 -1.51 5.87
N PHE A 7 16.23 -2.68 5.25
CA PHE A 7 16.32 -3.96 5.95
C PHE A 7 17.30 -4.89 5.24
N PRO A 8 18.00 -5.76 5.98
CA PRO A 8 18.85 -6.76 5.34
C PRO A 8 18.00 -7.73 4.51
N LYS A 9 18.66 -8.37 3.54
CA LYS A 9 18.08 -9.45 2.74
C LYS A 9 17.39 -10.47 3.67
N PRO A 10 16.13 -10.86 3.38
CA PRO A 10 15.44 -11.84 4.20
C PRO A 10 16.19 -13.18 4.18
N SER A 11 16.11 -13.92 5.28
CA SER A 11 16.68 -15.27 5.34
C SER A 11 16.00 -16.18 4.32
N ARG A 12 16.71 -17.24 3.89
CA ARG A 12 16.17 -18.21 2.93
C ARG A 12 14.87 -18.86 3.44
N GLU A 13 14.74 -19.05 4.74
CA GLU A 13 13.59 -19.69 5.37
C GLU A 13 12.29 -18.88 5.23
N LEU A 14 12.39 -17.56 5.04
CA LEU A 14 11.25 -16.68 4.84
C LEU A 14 10.73 -16.69 3.40
N SER A 15 11.58 -17.02 2.43
CA SER A 15 11.27 -16.93 0.98
C SER A 15 11.12 -18.29 0.30
N ALA A 16 11.60 -19.38 0.90
CA ALA A 16 11.60 -20.72 0.32
C ALA A 16 10.24 -21.44 0.40
N HIS A 17 9.19 -20.81 -0.12
CA HIS A 17 7.80 -21.31 -0.11
C HIS A 17 7.59 -22.60 -0.92
N THR A 18 8.48 -22.95 -1.84
CA THR A 18 8.42 -24.19 -2.63
C THR A 18 9.02 -25.41 -1.92
N LEU A 19 9.70 -25.22 -0.80
CA LEU A 19 10.34 -26.29 -0.05
C LEU A 19 9.42 -26.77 1.09
N PRO A 20 8.93 -28.03 1.09
CA PRO A 20 8.01 -28.54 2.10
C PRO A 20 8.53 -28.42 3.54
N MET A 21 9.85 -28.48 3.73
CA MET A 21 10.46 -28.34 5.06
C MET A 21 10.25 -26.96 5.70
N PHE A 22 10.02 -25.92 4.88
CA PHE A 22 9.86 -24.54 5.38
C PHE A 22 8.39 -24.09 5.38
N ASN A 23 7.51 -24.61 4.52
CA ASN A 23 6.17 -24.05 4.30
C ASN A 23 5.02 -24.75 5.05
N ARG A 24 5.28 -25.86 5.74
CA ARG A 24 4.23 -26.72 6.32
C ARG A 24 3.26 -25.94 7.23
N ASP A 25 3.81 -25.18 8.17
CA ASP A 25 3.04 -24.49 9.21
C ASP A 25 3.08 -22.96 9.08
N LYS A 26 3.76 -22.46 8.05
CA LYS A 26 3.89 -21.03 7.72
C LYS A 26 2.87 -20.60 6.67
N ASP A 27 2.53 -19.31 6.67
CA ASP A 27 1.70 -18.67 5.66
C ASP A 27 2.40 -18.65 4.30
N THR A 28 1.88 -19.45 3.36
CA THR A 28 2.46 -19.58 2.02
C THR A 28 2.35 -18.29 1.20
N GLN A 29 1.30 -17.47 1.40
CA GLN A 29 1.16 -16.18 0.71
C GLN A 29 2.23 -15.20 1.22
N ALA A 30 2.41 -15.12 2.53
CA ALA A 30 3.44 -14.29 3.15
C ALA A 30 4.86 -14.70 2.72
N MET A 31 5.14 -16.01 2.64
CA MET A 31 6.44 -16.49 2.16
C MET A 31 6.65 -16.18 0.67
N TRP A 32 5.59 -16.25 -0.12
CA TRP A 32 5.64 -15.88 -1.53
C TRP A 32 5.91 -14.38 -1.71
N TRP A 33 5.27 -13.51 -0.92
CA TRP A 33 5.59 -12.08 -0.85
C TRP A 33 7.05 -11.80 -0.48
N PHE A 34 7.65 -12.57 0.43
CA PHE A 34 9.09 -12.46 0.70
C PHE A 34 9.97 -12.86 -0.48
N SER A 35 9.58 -13.91 -1.22
CA SER A 35 10.28 -14.29 -2.45
C SER A 35 10.28 -13.12 -3.44
N MET A 36 9.15 -12.44 -3.60
CA MET A 36 9.05 -11.28 -4.47
C MET A 36 9.91 -10.11 -4.02
N MET A 37 9.87 -9.78 -2.73
CA MET A 37 10.68 -8.70 -2.16
C MET A 37 12.17 -9.00 -2.36
N ASN A 38 12.57 -10.26 -2.13
CA ASN A 38 13.93 -10.73 -2.38
C ASN A 38 14.33 -10.62 -3.86
N ASP A 39 13.43 -10.99 -4.78
CA ASP A 39 13.69 -10.88 -6.22
C ASP A 39 13.79 -9.43 -6.67
N SER A 40 12.95 -8.54 -6.12
CA SER A 40 13.02 -7.09 -6.31
C SER A 40 14.37 -6.56 -5.83
N MET A 41 14.79 -6.88 -4.60
CA MET A 41 16.11 -6.51 -4.08
C MET A 41 17.26 -6.98 -4.98
N CYS A 42 17.19 -8.21 -5.50
CA CYS A 42 18.21 -8.74 -6.41
C CYS A 42 18.27 -7.99 -7.75
N ARG A 43 17.14 -7.57 -8.30
CA ARG A 43 17.08 -6.76 -9.53
C ARG A 43 17.71 -5.37 -9.35
N TYR A 44 17.62 -4.81 -8.15
CA TYR A 44 18.03 -3.42 -7.88
C TYR A 44 19.32 -3.27 -7.07
N LYS A 45 19.98 -4.37 -6.71
CA LYS A 45 21.23 -4.39 -5.91
C LYS A 45 22.36 -3.47 -6.42
N ASN A 46 22.39 -3.17 -7.73
CA ASN A 46 23.42 -2.33 -8.35
C ASN A 46 22.92 -0.95 -8.78
N SER A 47 21.66 -0.62 -8.53
CA SER A 47 21.09 0.69 -8.92
C SER A 47 21.52 1.82 -7.98
N GLY A 48 22.18 1.48 -6.86
CA GLY A 48 22.61 2.43 -5.83
C GLY A 48 21.44 3.09 -5.09
N ARG A 49 20.22 2.56 -5.24
CA ARG A 49 18.97 3.24 -4.85
C ARG A 49 18.19 2.48 -3.79
N TYR A 50 17.50 3.29 -3.01
CA TYR A 50 17.06 3.13 -1.64
C TYR A 50 15.85 2.17 -1.45
N ALA A 51 15.71 1.62 -0.22
CA ALA A 51 14.65 0.75 0.32
C ALA A 51 14.79 -0.76 0.03
N GLU A 52 16.03 -1.27 0.04
CA GLU A 52 16.28 -2.70 0.05
C GLU A 52 15.57 -3.36 1.25
N GLY A 53 14.59 -4.22 0.96
CA GLY A 53 13.97 -5.11 1.95
C GLY A 53 12.85 -4.53 2.81
N SER A 54 12.36 -3.31 2.53
CA SER A 54 11.10 -2.79 3.10
C SER A 54 9.96 -2.78 2.08
N TRP A 55 8.74 -2.65 2.57
CA TRP A 55 7.52 -2.46 1.77
C TRP A 55 6.58 -1.43 2.42
N GLY A 56 5.56 -0.98 1.69
CA GLY A 56 4.60 0.01 2.17
C GLY A 56 4.82 1.40 1.60
N TYR A 57 3.82 2.27 1.74
CA TYR A 57 3.62 3.39 0.84
C TYR A 57 4.15 4.73 1.36
N THR A 58 4.37 5.65 0.41
CA THR A 58 4.29 7.08 0.69
C THR A 58 2.82 7.48 0.92
N VAL A 59 2.56 8.31 1.91
CA VAL A 59 1.21 8.74 2.33
C VAL A 59 1.11 10.26 2.24
N LEU A 60 0.13 10.74 1.48
CA LEU A 60 -0.22 12.15 1.38
C LEU A 60 -1.51 12.43 2.14
N ARG A 61 -1.54 13.59 2.81
CA ARG A 61 -2.71 14.15 3.47
C ARG A 61 -3.32 15.24 2.60
N THR A 62 -4.65 15.35 2.56
CA THR A 62 -5.34 16.38 1.74
C THR A 62 -6.37 17.23 2.49
N THR A 63 -6.46 17.08 3.81
CA THR A 63 -7.38 17.85 4.68
C THR A 63 -6.63 18.41 5.89
N TYR A 64 -6.87 19.68 6.24
CA TYR A 64 -6.10 20.40 7.27
C TYR A 64 -6.95 21.20 8.29
N SER A 65 -8.23 20.84 8.45
CA SER A 65 -9.09 21.37 9.51
C SER A 65 -8.60 21.01 10.92
N ASP A 66 -9.10 21.71 11.95
CA ASP A 66 -8.80 21.41 13.37
C ASP A 66 -9.15 19.96 13.74
N GLU A 67 -10.29 19.47 13.22
CA GLU A 67 -10.69 18.08 13.37
C GLU A 67 -9.67 17.15 12.72
N SER A 68 -9.27 17.39 11.46
CA SER A 68 -8.33 16.51 10.79
C SER A 68 -6.95 16.54 11.42
N ASN A 69 -6.49 17.69 11.93
CA ASN A 69 -5.24 17.80 12.69
C ASN A 69 -5.27 16.95 13.98
N THR A 70 -6.44 16.87 14.62
CA THR A 70 -6.63 16.04 15.81
C THR A 70 -6.68 14.55 15.48
N LEU A 71 -7.36 14.18 14.39
CA LEU A 71 -7.55 12.79 13.98
C LEU A 71 -6.32 12.18 13.29
N TRP A 72 -5.49 13.00 12.63
CA TRP A 72 -4.35 12.55 11.84
C TRP A 72 -3.41 11.57 12.55
N PRO A 73 -2.83 11.91 13.72
CA PRO A 73 -1.93 10.97 14.41
C PRO A 73 -2.64 9.69 14.86
N ILE A 74 -3.94 9.75 15.16
CA ILE A 74 -4.75 8.59 15.58
C ILE A 74 -4.96 7.64 14.40
N ALA A 75 -5.39 8.19 13.26
CA ALA A 75 -5.68 7.43 12.06
C ALA A 75 -4.43 6.76 11.49
N LEU A 76 -3.31 7.48 11.42
CA LEU A 76 -2.05 6.94 10.88
C LEU A 76 -1.50 5.82 11.76
N GLU A 77 -1.56 5.99 13.08
CA GLU A 77 -1.15 4.97 14.05
C GLU A 77 -2.08 3.74 13.99
N ASN A 78 -3.39 3.94 13.88
CA ASN A 78 -4.34 2.85 13.68
C ASN A 78 -4.04 2.08 12.38
N LEU A 79 -3.83 2.78 11.26
CA LEU A 79 -3.50 2.15 9.98
C LEU A 79 -2.23 1.30 10.10
N ARG A 80 -1.16 1.86 10.68
CA ARG A 80 0.10 1.13 10.91
C ARG A 80 -0.13 -0.09 11.80
N ARG A 81 -0.82 0.06 12.93
CA ARG A 81 -1.10 -1.03 13.86
C ARG A 81 -1.87 -2.17 13.18
N TRP A 82 -2.95 -1.84 12.49
CA TRP A 82 -3.81 -2.85 11.87
C TRP A 82 -3.10 -3.59 10.74
N VAL A 83 -2.34 -2.88 9.89
CA VAL A 83 -1.55 -3.54 8.84
C VAL A 83 -0.51 -4.47 9.47
N THR A 84 0.32 -3.95 10.39
CA THR A 84 1.48 -4.67 10.93
C THR A 84 1.14 -5.79 11.90
N GLN A 85 0.07 -5.63 12.68
CA GLN A 85 -0.29 -6.58 13.74
C GLN A 85 -1.43 -7.51 13.36
N TYR A 86 -2.21 -7.22 12.31
CA TYR A 86 -3.39 -8.01 11.97
C TYR A 86 -3.50 -8.37 10.49
N PHE A 87 -3.50 -7.39 9.58
CA PHE A 87 -3.81 -7.66 8.17
C PHE A 87 -2.79 -8.56 7.48
N VAL A 88 -1.50 -8.40 7.80
CA VAL A 88 -0.46 -9.32 7.32
C VAL A 88 -0.69 -10.76 7.76
N HIS A 89 -1.51 -11.03 8.80
CA HIS A 89 -1.83 -12.38 9.29
C HIS A 89 -3.15 -12.96 8.74
N LEU A 90 -3.92 -12.23 7.92
CA LEU A 90 -5.25 -12.69 7.52
C LEU A 90 -5.23 -14.03 6.80
N ASN A 91 -4.32 -14.23 5.84
CA ASN A 91 -4.21 -15.49 5.13
C ASN A 91 -3.71 -16.64 6.03
N ARG A 92 -2.75 -16.35 6.92
CA ARG A 92 -2.31 -17.29 7.97
C ARG A 92 -3.49 -17.80 8.81
N LEU A 93 -4.31 -16.87 9.31
CA LEU A 93 -5.51 -17.19 10.06
C LEU A 93 -6.51 -17.94 9.17
N ALA A 94 -6.69 -17.52 7.92
CA ALA A 94 -7.60 -18.15 6.96
C ALA A 94 -7.25 -19.62 6.68
N THR A 95 -5.97 -19.93 6.60
CA THR A 95 -5.43 -21.25 6.24
C THR A 95 -4.99 -22.08 7.45
N ASN A 96 -5.31 -21.63 8.67
CA ASN A 96 -5.00 -22.30 9.94
C ASN A 96 -3.50 -22.62 10.13
N LYS A 97 -2.64 -21.68 9.73
CA LYS A 97 -1.18 -21.80 9.86
C LYS A 97 -0.75 -21.31 11.25
N SER A 98 -0.07 -22.16 12.01
CA SER A 98 0.28 -21.86 13.41
C SER A 98 1.49 -20.94 13.54
N ASP A 99 2.44 -20.99 12.61
CA ASP A 99 3.67 -20.20 12.66
C ASP A 99 3.44 -18.79 12.07
N SER A 100 3.62 -17.77 12.91
CA SER A 100 3.48 -16.34 12.57
C SER A 100 4.79 -15.65 12.18
N SER A 101 5.93 -16.32 12.27
CA SER A 101 7.26 -15.70 12.13
C SER A 101 7.45 -14.94 10.81
N VAL A 102 6.88 -15.46 9.71
CA VAL A 102 6.92 -14.81 8.40
C VAL A 102 6.09 -13.53 8.41
N ASN A 103 4.87 -13.60 8.91
CA ASN A 103 3.95 -12.47 8.95
C ASN A 103 4.45 -11.37 9.91
N GLU A 104 5.06 -11.73 11.04
CA GLU A 104 5.71 -10.79 11.96
C GLU A 104 6.86 -10.05 11.30
N GLU A 105 7.72 -10.76 10.56
CA GLU A 105 8.82 -10.15 9.80
C GLU A 105 8.31 -9.28 8.65
N LEU A 106 7.18 -9.63 8.01
CA LEU A 106 6.51 -8.74 7.05
C LEU A 106 6.02 -7.46 7.74
N GLY A 107 5.30 -7.58 8.86
CA GLY A 107 4.82 -6.43 9.62
C GLY A 107 5.96 -5.51 10.04
N ARG A 108 7.10 -6.07 10.49
CA ARG A 108 8.30 -5.30 10.86
C ARG A 108 8.90 -4.51 9.69
N ARG A 109 8.76 -4.99 8.46
CA ARG A 109 9.29 -4.37 7.23
C ARG A 109 8.34 -3.38 6.58
N PHE A 110 7.14 -3.19 7.14
CA PHE A 110 6.14 -2.26 6.63
C PHE A 110 6.43 -0.84 7.08
N ILE A 111 6.55 0.07 6.12
CA ILE A 111 6.83 1.48 6.34
C ILE A 111 5.74 2.33 5.69
N LEU A 112 5.22 3.29 6.45
CA LEU A 112 4.43 4.40 5.92
C LEU A 112 5.25 5.68 5.99
N GLU A 113 5.53 6.28 4.84
CA GLU A 113 6.24 7.56 4.74
C GLU A 113 5.26 8.69 4.55
N GLU A 114 4.97 9.36 5.65
CA GLU A 114 4.18 10.58 5.63
C GLU A 114 4.93 11.70 4.91
N VAL A 115 4.24 12.32 3.95
CA VAL A 115 4.71 13.47 3.20
C VAL A 115 3.81 14.64 3.51
N ASP A 116 4.40 15.63 4.17
CA ASP A 116 3.78 16.93 4.31
C ASP A 116 4.14 17.76 3.06
N VAL A 117 3.19 17.83 2.13
CA VAL A 117 3.27 18.69 0.95
C VAL A 117 2.79 20.09 1.35
N ASP A 118 3.45 21.13 0.82
CA ASP A 118 3.15 22.54 1.16
C ASP A 118 1.63 22.79 1.22
N LEU A 119 1.18 23.00 2.46
CA LEU A 119 -0.20 23.00 2.97
C LEU A 119 -1.18 23.89 2.18
N GLU A 120 -0.66 24.87 1.44
CA GLU A 120 -1.46 25.87 0.75
C GLU A 120 -1.88 25.47 -0.68
N LYS A 121 -1.29 24.43 -1.27
CA LYS A 121 -1.45 24.17 -2.72
C LYS A 121 -2.39 23.04 -3.08
N ILE A 122 -2.62 22.06 -2.20
CA ILE A 122 -3.45 20.89 -2.52
C ILE A 122 -4.38 20.57 -1.34
N ASN A 123 -5.58 21.13 -1.39
CA ASN A 123 -6.65 20.86 -0.43
C ASN A 123 -7.80 20.17 -1.17
N VAL A 124 -7.83 18.84 -1.08
CA VAL A 124 -8.84 17.98 -1.71
C VAL A 124 -9.47 17.13 -0.60
N PRO A 125 -10.41 17.71 0.18
CA PRO A 125 -10.94 17.06 1.38
C PRO A 125 -11.79 15.83 1.06
N ASP A 126 -12.31 15.72 -0.16
CA ASP A 126 -13.15 14.62 -0.61
C ASP A 126 -12.70 14.15 -2.01
N LEU A 127 -12.01 13.01 -2.05
CA LEU A 127 -11.53 12.43 -3.29
C LEU A 127 -12.64 11.74 -4.10
N ASP A 128 -13.83 11.46 -3.52
CA ASP A 128 -14.98 10.96 -4.29
C ASP A 128 -15.44 12.00 -5.34
N ASN A 129 -15.18 13.29 -5.09
CA ASN A 129 -15.56 14.41 -5.93
C ASN A 129 -14.37 15.12 -6.59
N ALA A 130 -13.17 14.54 -6.52
CA ALA A 130 -11.97 15.13 -7.11
C ALA A 130 -12.03 15.13 -8.64
N SER A 131 -11.51 16.19 -9.24
CA SER A 131 -11.28 16.26 -10.68
C SER A 131 -9.96 15.58 -11.07
N GLN A 132 -9.81 15.28 -12.36
CA GLN A 132 -8.54 14.81 -12.89
C GLN A 132 -7.37 15.77 -12.65
N ASP A 133 -7.63 17.08 -12.64
CA ASP A 133 -6.58 18.07 -12.38
C ASP A 133 -6.13 18.06 -10.92
N ASP A 134 -7.05 17.77 -9.98
CA ASP A 134 -6.72 17.58 -8.57
C ASP A 134 -5.79 16.37 -8.37
N ILE A 135 -6.09 15.25 -9.03
CA ILE A 135 -5.27 14.03 -8.91
C ILE A 135 -3.91 14.18 -9.61
N LYS A 136 -3.85 14.93 -10.72
CA LYS A 136 -2.58 15.34 -11.32
C LYS A 136 -1.76 16.23 -10.39
N ALA A 137 -2.40 17.16 -9.67
CA ALA A 137 -1.71 17.99 -8.69
C ALA A 137 -1.10 17.13 -7.57
N LEU A 138 -1.86 16.16 -7.03
CA LEU A 138 -1.35 15.19 -6.04
C LEU A 138 -0.14 14.40 -6.57
N THR A 139 -0.24 13.92 -7.82
CA THR A 139 0.84 13.18 -8.48
C THR A 139 2.10 14.04 -8.65
N ASN A 140 1.95 15.29 -9.07
CA ASN A 140 3.08 16.23 -9.20
C ASN A 140 3.76 16.51 -7.85
N ALA A 141 2.97 16.59 -6.77
CA ALA A 141 3.49 16.81 -5.43
C ALA A 141 4.26 15.60 -4.90
N PHE A 142 3.73 14.39 -5.14
CA PHE A 142 4.43 13.14 -4.89
C PHE A 142 5.75 13.05 -5.68
N ASP A 143 5.73 13.31 -6.99
CA ASP A 143 6.93 13.31 -7.85
C ASP A 143 7.97 14.32 -7.35
N SER A 144 7.53 15.53 -6.99
CA SER A 144 8.42 16.58 -6.48
C SER A 144 9.07 16.17 -5.15
N TRP A 145 8.30 15.57 -4.24
CA TRP A 145 8.84 15.01 -3.01
C TRP A 145 9.85 13.91 -3.30
N LEU A 146 9.53 12.99 -4.21
CA LEU A 146 10.39 11.86 -4.55
C LEU A 146 11.73 12.32 -5.13
N CYS A 147 11.71 13.27 -6.08
CA CYS A 147 12.91 13.89 -6.64
C CYS A 147 13.78 14.51 -5.54
N ASN A 148 13.17 15.22 -4.58
CA ASN A 148 13.89 15.82 -3.46
C ASN A 148 14.42 14.78 -2.45
N ALA A 149 13.71 13.68 -2.24
CA ALA A 149 14.07 12.63 -1.28
C ALA A 149 15.19 11.71 -1.79
N VAL A 150 15.22 11.45 -3.10
CA VAL A 150 16.22 10.60 -3.75
C VAL A 150 17.46 11.40 -4.19
N GLY A 151 17.32 12.73 -4.37
CA GLY A 151 18.36 13.60 -4.89
C GLY A 151 18.39 13.63 -6.42
N ASP A 152 18.93 14.71 -7.00
CA ASP A 152 19.15 14.83 -8.44
C ASP A 152 20.15 13.75 -8.86
N VAL A 153 19.67 12.74 -9.57
CA VAL A 153 20.52 11.62 -9.94
C VAL A 153 21.32 12.07 -11.15
N ASP A 154 22.57 12.47 -10.90
CA ASP A 154 23.54 12.94 -11.89
C ASP A 154 23.27 12.41 -13.30
N SER A 155 22.60 13.25 -14.08
CA SER A 155 22.60 13.48 -15.53
C SER A 155 22.81 12.33 -16.54
N ASN A 156 22.78 11.04 -16.19
CA ASN A 156 22.77 9.91 -17.15
C ASN A 156 22.27 8.56 -16.60
N ALA A 157 21.96 8.45 -15.31
CA ALA A 157 21.30 7.26 -14.76
C ALA A 157 19.90 7.63 -14.28
N GLU A 158 18.90 7.57 -15.17
CA GLU A 158 17.50 7.79 -14.80
C GLU A 158 17.14 6.95 -13.57
N PHE A 159 16.57 7.57 -12.54
CA PHE A 159 15.83 6.82 -11.53
C PHE A 159 14.64 6.23 -12.23
N ASN A 160 14.74 4.96 -12.60
CA ASN A 160 13.61 4.25 -13.17
C ASN A 160 12.61 3.99 -12.05
N ILE A 161 11.79 5.00 -11.73
CA ILE A 161 10.69 4.93 -10.75
C ILE A 161 9.82 3.70 -11.03
N GLN A 162 9.67 3.35 -12.31
CA GLN A 162 8.87 2.22 -12.80
C GLN A 162 9.28 0.88 -12.18
N ASP A 163 10.52 0.79 -11.69
CA ASP A 163 11.09 -0.42 -11.14
C ASP A 163 10.95 -0.50 -9.61
N SER A 164 10.67 0.61 -8.93
CA SER A 164 10.44 0.62 -7.48
C SER A 164 8.96 0.61 -7.15
N ALA A 165 8.45 -0.54 -6.69
CA ALA A 165 7.07 -0.65 -6.20
C ALA A 165 6.74 0.39 -5.11
N ARG A 166 7.77 0.87 -4.38
CA ARG A 166 7.61 1.85 -3.32
C ARG A 166 7.39 3.28 -3.74
N PHE A 167 7.82 3.60 -4.94
CA PHE A 167 7.72 4.96 -5.44
C PHE A 167 6.93 5.02 -6.76
N CYS A 168 6.31 3.91 -7.15
CA CYS A 168 5.38 3.86 -8.27
C CYS A 168 4.06 4.56 -7.93
N ASP A 169 3.50 4.21 -6.77
CA ASP A 169 2.14 4.54 -6.38
C ASP A 169 2.16 5.02 -4.92
N PHE A 170 1.15 5.79 -4.51
CA PHE A 170 1.07 6.36 -3.17
C PHE A 170 -0.34 6.30 -2.61
N LEU A 171 -0.45 6.43 -1.29
CA LEU A 171 -1.73 6.49 -0.60
C LEU A 171 -2.11 7.94 -0.34
N VAL A 172 -3.40 8.23 -0.47
CA VAL A 172 -4.00 9.50 -0.06
C VAL A 172 -5.01 9.25 1.06
N ILE A 173 -4.92 10.07 2.10
CA ILE A 173 -5.89 10.10 3.21
C ILE A 173 -6.62 11.44 3.13
N ASP A 174 -7.83 11.38 2.59
CA ASP A 174 -8.80 12.47 2.58
C ASP A 174 -9.61 12.49 3.89
N GLU A 175 -10.59 13.38 4.00
CA GLU A 175 -11.35 13.54 5.24
C GLU A 175 -12.23 12.33 5.58
N GLY A 176 -12.83 11.69 4.57
CA GLY A 176 -13.64 10.48 4.75
C GLY A 176 -12.79 9.28 5.18
N SER A 177 -11.67 9.07 4.50
CA SER A 177 -10.66 8.05 4.84
C SER A 177 -10.15 8.27 6.26
N LEU A 178 -9.79 9.51 6.61
CA LEU A 178 -9.28 9.87 7.92
C LEU A 178 -10.24 9.50 9.05
N ARG A 179 -11.52 9.88 8.92
CA ARG A 179 -12.55 9.51 9.89
C ARG A 179 -12.71 7.99 9.96
N SER A 180 -12.73 7.30 8.82
CA SER A 180 -12.85 5.83 8.78
C SER A 180 -11.71 5.14 9.54
N LEU A 181 -10.47 5.59 9.37
CA LEU A 181 -9.30 5.07 10.05
C LEU A 181 -9.31 5.38 11.55
N ALA A 182 -9.78 6.57 11.94
CA ALA A 182 -9.91 6.95 13.34
C ALA A 182 -10.96 6.11 14.09
N THR A 183 -11.95 5.57 13.38
CA THR A 183 -12.97 4.67 13.97
C THR A 183 -12.49 3.23 14.17
N LEU A 184 -11.34 2.85 13.60
CA LEU A 184 -10.78 1.52 13.83
C LEU A 184 -10.52 1.31 15.34
N PRO A 185 -10.84 0.10 15.88
CA PRO A 185 -10.54 -0.20 17.27
C PRO A 185 -9.05 -0.02 17.57
N LYS A 186 -8.74 0.47 18.78
CA LYS A 186 -7.36 0.66 19.22
C LYS A 186 -6.62 -0.67 19.38
N GLU A 187 -7.34 -1.74 19.69
CA GLU A 187 -6.77 -3.08 19.87
C GLU A 187 -7.14 -3.95 18.68
N THR A 188 -6.17 -4.73 18.19
CA THR A 188 -6.41 -5.71 17.13
C THR A 188 -6.97 -7.00 17.72
N PRO A 189 -7.74 -7.78 16.94
CA PRO A 189 -8.22 -9.09 17.39
C PRO A 189 -7.05 -10.03 17.69
N SER A 190 -7.28 -11.01 18.56
CA SER A 190 -6.30 -12.06 18.87
C SER A 190 -5.80 -12.77 17.60
N LEU A 191 -4.50 -13.02 17.55
CA LEU A 191 -3.85 -13.78 16.48
C LEU A 191 -3.93 -15.31 16.68
N GLU A 192 -4.68 -15.79 17.67
CA GLU A 192 -4.97 -17.20 17.84
C GLU A 192 -5.81 -17.76 16.68
N LEU A 193 -5.62 -19.04 16.38
CA LEU A 193 -6.41 -19.73 15.37
C LEU A 193 -7.84 -19.91 15.88
N VAL A 194 -8.78 -19.26 15.20
CA VAL A 194 -10.21 -19.29 15.53
C VAL A 194 -11.05 -19.97 14.46
N SER A 195 -12.29 -20.28 14.82
CA SER A 195 -13.28 -20.87 13.91
C SER A 195 -13.53 -19.97 12.70
N ARG A 196 -14.10 -20.57 11.65
CA ARG A 196 -14.44 -19.84 10.42
C ARG A 196 -15.49 -18.75 10.68
N GLU A 197 -16.42 -18.99 11.58
CA GLU A 197 -17.49 -18.07 11.96
C GLU A 197 -16.92 -16.84 12.68
N GLU A 198 -16.04 -17.05 13.65
CA GLU A 198 -15.39 -15.95 14.37
C GLU A 198 -14.49 -15.12 13.44
N ARG A 199 -13.79 -15.79 12.52
CA ARG A 199 -12.98 -15.12 11.50
C ARG A 199 -13.82 -14.17 10.62
N ARG A 200 -14.97 -14.65 10.14
CA ARG A 200 -15.90 -13.81 9.36
C ARG A 200 -16.45 -12.64 10.16
N ALA A 201 -16.70 -12.83 11.46
CA ALA A 201 -17.15 -11.74 12.32
C ALA A 201 -16.06 -10.67 12.50
N ARG A 202 -14.79 -11.09 12.59
CA ARG A 202 -13.64 -10.18 12.62
C ARG A 202 -13.48 -9.42 11.30
N ASP A 203 -13.70 -10.08 10.16
CA ASP A 203 -13.62 -9.45 8.83
C ASP A 203 -14.50 -8.20 8.70
N VAL A 204 -15.71 -8.24 9.27
CA VAL A 204 -16.67 -7.12 9.20
C VAL A 204 -16.16 -5.85 9.88
N LEU A 205 -15.31 -5.97 10.91
CA LEU A 205 -14.87 -4.82 11.73
C LEU A 205 -14.09 -3.77 10.93
N TYR A 206 -13.43 -4.16 9.85
CA TYR A 206 -12.56 -3.28 9.06
C TYR A 206 -13.05 -3.07 7.63
N CYS A 207 -14.17 -3.67 7.22
CA CYS A 207 -14.78 -3.53 5.89
C CYS A 207 -15.11 -2.07 5.50
N HIS A 208 -15.14 -1.14 6.47
CA HIS A 208 -15.49 0.26 6.23
C HIS A 208 -14.30 1.21 6.28
N SER A 209 -13.12 0.72 6.66
CA SER A 209 -11.90 1.54 6.66
C SER A 209 -11.23 1.47 5.30
N TYR A 210 -10.88 2.62 4.77
CA TYR A 210 -10.26 2.73 3.45
C TYR A 210 -9.24 3.84 3.39
N VAL A 211 -8.38 3.76 2.39
CA VAL A 211 -7.50 4.82 1.89
C VAL A 211 -7.70 4.95 0.39
N TRP A 212 -7.18 6.00 -0.21
CA TRP A 212 -7.13 6.11 -1.66
C TRP A 212 -5.78 5.61 -2.16
N LEU A 213 -5.79 4.74 -3.16
CA LEU A 213 -4.59 4.35 -3.89
C LEU A 213 -4.54 5.20 -5.16
N VAL A 214 -3.42 5.89 -5.36
CA VAL A 214 -3.15 6.67 -6.58
C VAL A 214 -1.97 6.05 -7.30
N ASP A 215 -2.20 5.53 -8.50
CA ASP A 215 -1.13 5.07 -9.38
C ASP A 215 -0.75 6.17 -10.36
N SER A 216 0.42 6.74 -10.07
CA SER A 216 0.95 7.93 -10.73
C SER A 216 1.12 7.76 -12.24
N GLN A 217 1.39 6.52 -12.69
CA GLN A 217 1.65 6.23 -14.10
C GLN A 217 0.36 6.27 -14.90
N ALA A 218 -0.72 5.72 -14.34
CA ALA A 218 -2.03 5.79 -14.96
C ALA A 218 -2.58 7.21 -15.02
N VAL A 219 -2.46 7.99 -13.94
CA VAL A 219 -2.84 9.42 -13.94
C VAL A 219 -2.15 10.17 -15.08
N LYS A 220 -0.84 9.93 -15.30
CA LYS A 220 -0.05 10.57 -16.36
C LYS A 220 -0.46 10.12 -17.77
N ARG A 221 -0.97 8.90 -17.92
CA ARG A 221 -1.37 8.32 -19.22
C ARG A 221 -2.83 8.63 -19.58
N PHE A 222 -3.66 9.00 -18.60
CA PHE A 222 -5.09 9.17 -18.79
C PHE A 222 -5.42 10.17 -19.91
N GLN A 223 -6.18 9.73 -20.91
CA GLN A 223 -6.52 10.51 -22.10
C GLN A 223 -7.97 11.05 -22.10
N GLY A 224 -8.76 10.76 -21.05
CA GLY A 224 -10.18 11.11 -20.97
C GLY A 224 -11.11 9.99 -21.46
N GLY A 225 -12.23 9.77 -20.75
CA GLY A 225 -13.19 8.69 -21.02
C GLY A 225 -12.76 7.34 -20.47
N GLY A 226 -13.45 6.81 -19.46
CA GLY A 226 -13.08 5.55 -18.81
C GLY A 226 -13.53 4.33 -19.61
N ASP A 227 -12.60 3.66 -20.27
CA ASP A 227 -12.77 2.28 -20.74
C ASP A 227 -11.81 1.34 -19.99
N GLY A 228 -11.81 0.05 -20.35
CA GLY A 228 -10.95 -0.95 -19.71
C GLY A 228 -9.45 -0.67 -19.85
N ASP A 229 -9.07 0.14 -20.85
CA ASP A 229 -7.71 0.48 -21.22
C ASP A 229 -7.41 1.99 -21.02
N ASN A 230 -8.21 2.73 -20.24
CA ASN A 230 -7.98 4.14 -19.94
C ASN A 230 -8.50 4.47 -18.53
N TYR A 231 -7.85 3.88 -17.54
CA TYR A 231 -8.19 4.11 -16.13
C TYR A 231 -7.63 5.45 -15.63
N ASP A 232 -8.41 6.13 -14.79
CA ASP A 232 -8.24 7.51 -14.32
C ASP A 232 -7.10 7.73 -13.32
N GLY A 233 -6.55 6.68 -12.73
CA GLY A 233 -5.35 6.74 -11.90
C GLY A 233 -5.57 6.67 -10.40
N TRP A 234 -6.81 6.57 -9.90
CA TRP A 234 -7.08 6.40 -8.48
C TRP A 234 -8.27 5.50 -8.18
N MET A 235 -8.28 4.90 -6.99
CA MET A 235 -9.37 4.05 -6.50
C MET A 235 -9.38 3.98 -4.98
N LYS A 236 -10.50 3.54 -4.39
CA LYS A 236 -10.55 3.20 -2.97
C LYS A 236 -9.86 1.87 -2.71
N LEU A 237 -9.09 1.80 -1.63
CA LEU A 237 -8.39 0.60 -1.18
C LEU A 237 -8.83 0.30 0.25
N CYS A 238 -9.45 -0.85 0.47
CA CYS A 238 -9.72 -1.29 1.84
C CYS A 238 -8.39 -1.49 2.56
N THR A 239 -8.33 -1.10 3.83
CA THR A 239 -7.07 -1.17 4.60
C THR A 239 -6.51 -2.59 4.69
N LYS A 240 -7.38 -3.60 4.71
CA LYS A 240 -7.01 -5.03 4.71
C LYS A 240 -6.26 -5.46 3.44
N ASP A 241 -6.53 -4.80 2.32
CA ASP A 241 -6.03 -5.17 0.99
C ASP A 241 -4.72 -4.43 0.65
N ILE A 242 -4.22 -3.59 1.55
CA ILE A 242 -2.94 -2.87 1.42
C ILE A 242 -1.76 -3.82 1.13
N PRO A 243 -1.61 -4.97 1.83
CA PRO A 243 -0.55 -5.93 1.50
C PRO A 243 -0.71 -6.48 0.08
N ASP A 244 -1.91 -6.93 -0.29
CA ASP A 244 -2.17 -7.50 -1.61
C ASP A 244 -1.86 -6.51 -2.73
N ALA A 245 -2.40 -5.28 -2.65
CA ALA A 245 -2.16 -4.23 -3.66
C ALA A 245 -0.67 -3.93 -3.83
N TRP A 246 0.08 -3.87 -2.72
CA TRP A 246 1.51 -3.61 -2.79
C TRP A 246 2.26 -4.72 -3.52
N PHE A 247 2.00 -5.97 -3.15
CA PHE A 247 2.71 -7.10 -3.71
C PHE A 247 2.25 -7.44 -5.13
N GLU A 248 1.01 -7.14 -5.51
CA GLU A 248 0.56 -7.19 -6.91
C GLU A 248 1.41 -6.27 -7.79
N ARG A 249 1.69 -5.04 -7.34
CA ARG A 249 2.60 -4.13 -8.06
C ARG A 249 4.02 -4.69 -8.20
N THR A 250 4.54 -5.35 -7.16
CA THR A 250 5.86 -5.99 -7.26
C THR A 250 5.90 -7.14 -8.28
N ARG A 251 4.75 -7.72 -8.67
CA ARG A 251 4.67 -8.76 -9.73
C ARG A 251 4.81 -8.12 -11.11
N ALA A 252 4.22 -6.95 -11.28
CA ALA A 252 4.12 -6.24 -12.55
C ALA A 252 5.45 -5.57 -12.92
N SER A 253 6.52 -6.35 -13.10
CA SER A 253 7.74 -5.85 -13.74
C SER A 253 7.54 -5.78 -15.25
N GLY A 254 7.68 -4.60 -15.84
CA GLY A 254 7.62 -4.36 -17.29
C GLY A 254 6.58 -3.32 -17.72
N LYS A 255 6.39 -3.17 -19.04
CA LYS A 255 5.47 -2.19 -19.68
C LYS A 255 3.98 -2.56 -19.53
N TRP A 256 3.55 -3.09 -18.39
CA TRP A 256 2.13 -3.42 -18.19
C TRP A 256 1.32 -2.12 -18.10
N LEU A 257 0.24 -2.06 -18.89
CA LEU A 257 -0.60 -0.87 -19.08
C LEU A 257 -1.54 -0.64 -17.89
N TYR A 258 -1.93 -1.71 -17.18
CA TYR A 258 -2.80 -1.73 -16.00
C TYR A 258 -2.24 -2.71 -14.98
N THR A 259 -2.07 -2.28 -13.73
CA THR A 259 -1.57 -3.16 -12.67
C THR A 259 -2.68 -3.61 -11.73
N PHE A 260 -3.75 -2.83 -11.57
CA PHE A 260 -4.76 -3.08 -10.55
C PHE A 260 -6.11 -3.37 -11.18
N GLU A 261 -6.74 -4.46 -10.76
CA GLU A 261 -8.16 -4.67 -11.03
C GLU A 261 -9.01 -3.78 -10.14
N ARG A 262 -10.15 -3.33 -10.66
CA ARG A 262 -11.09 -2.47 -9.95
C ARG A 262 -12.52 -2.93 -10.14
N THR A 263 -13.29 -2.87 -9.07
CA THR A 263 -14.71 -3.22 -9.06
C THR A 263 -15.52 -2.06 -8.50
N GLU A 264 -16.68 -1.80 -9.09
CA GLU A 264 -17.61 -0.81 -8.58
C GLU A 264 -18.41 -1.36 -7.39
N ILE A 265 -18.31 -0.74 -6.22
CA ILE A 265 -18.94 -1.22 -4.99
C ILE A 265 -19.63 -0.07 -4.23
N PRO A 266 -20.97 -0.14 -4.04
CA PRO A 266 -21.89 -1.10 -4.66
C PRO A 266 -22.04 -0.86 -6.18
N HIS A 267 -22.47 -1.87 -6.91
CA HIS A 267 -22.70 -1.75 -8.36
C HIS A 267 -23.69 -0.63 -8.67
N GLY A 268 -23.37 0.22 -9.65
CA GLY A 268 -24.13 1.42 -10.02
C GLY A 268 -23.87 2.67 -9.15
N SER A 269 -22.90 2.65 -8.22
CA SER A 269 -22.57 3.80 -7.36
C SER A 269 -21.56 4.79 -7.94
N GLY A 270 -20.85 4.42 -9.00
CA GLY A 270 -19.68 5.10 -9.53
C GLY A 270 -18.42 4.95 -8.67
N LYS A 271 -18.49 4.26 -7.51
CA LYS A 271 -17.37 4.15 -6.56
C LYS A 271 -16.51 2.94 -6.90
N LEU A 272 -15.32 3.19 -7.41
CA LEU A 272 -14.37 2.16 -7.81
C LEU A 272 -13.44 1.80 -6.66
N TRP A 273 -13.38 0.51 -6.37
CA TRP A 273 -12.55 -0.09 -5.34
C TRP A 273 -11.53 -1.02 -5.97
N TYR A 274 -10.35 -1.08 -5.39
CA TYR A 274 -9.37 -2.10 -5.68
C TYR A 274 -9.97 -3.49 -5.48
N SER A 275 -9.68 -4.39 -6.42
CA SER A 275 -9.99 -5.81 -6.34
C SER A 275 -8.68 -6.57 -6.56
N PRO A 276 -8.26 -7.48 -5.67
CA PRO A 276 -7.10 -8.32 -5.92
C PRO A 276 -7.30 -9.20 -7.16
N SER A 277 -6.27 -9.33 -8.00
CA SER A 277 -6.24 -10.24 -9.16
C SER A 277 -6.07 -11.72 -8.78
#